data_AF-A0A3A5WHG1-F1
#
_entry.id   AF-A0A3A5WHG1-F1
#
_cell.length_a   1.000
_cell.length_b   1.000
_cell.length_c   1.000
_cell.angle_alpha   90.00
_cell.angle_beta   90.00
_cell.angle_gamma   90.00
#
_symmetry.space_group_name_H-M   'P 1'
#
loop_
_entity.id
_entity.type
_entity.pdbx_description
1 polymer ?
#
loop_
_entity_poly.entity_id
_entity_poly.type
_entity_poly.pdbx_seq_one_letter_code
_entity_poly.pdbx_strand_id
1 'polypeptide(L)'
;MKNMKKFIYTFYLLCNLACICSCVNEEADLFDSSAAQRLNQAVTEYTDLLENSENGWIMDYYPSDGSLGGYTLTVVFKNGKSAIASEISYANDSGESWPAGTEVTSLYQVKAEQEVILTFDSYNPLLHYWSEPTDSDNPTGFEGDYEFSFKEVGQDIILLKGKKHGNRMMLTRLREPASTYIKKVLDMSDRLSASPRLRLEVNGNTHACLLNAKQFTYYPEQDNVTQRTNRPYLFTDKGIRLYEPVSIDGSTFQEFILEEDMQLKAVDSNVSFPRPNQMEVFCAGTMKWSFSFDFDDEKAEMSDNLWTLLQEINEKDRDEMGEDITSMFIGKNPSYPAGDTYPICIGWTSSWFMDDYDISYGIDMRPIDGTDNQVSIILLGPGYDFELYNFMQPLATFIGEHSPYKVEFDDIDNPTSAIMSSISDSNTWFKIAR
;
A
#
# COMPACT_ATOMS: atom_id res chain seq x y z
N MET A 1 54.41 -24.69 57.66
CA MET A 1 54.68 -23.92 56.42
C MET A 1 55.23 -24.72 55.23
N LYS A 2 55.90 -25.88 55.41
CA LYS A 2 56.49 -26.66 54.29
C LYS A 2 55.48 -27.48 53.46
N ASN A 3 54.37 -27.92 54.07
CA ASN A 3 53.33 -28.72 53.40
C ASN A 3 52.29 -27.90 52.61
N MET A 4 52.06 -26.63 52.99
CA MET A 4 51.14 -25.72 52.28
C MET A 4 51.70 -25.26 50.94
N LYS A 5 53.03 -25.05 50.85
CA LYS A 5 53.71 -24.72 49.60
C LYS A 5 53.67 -25.89 48.61
N LYS A 6 53.81 -27.14 49.07
CA LYS A 6 53.67 -28.33 48.21
C LYS A 6 52.26 -28.46 47.63
N PHE A 7 51.22 -28.22 48.44
CA PHE A 7 49.84 -28.24 47.94
C PHE A 7 49.57 -27.15 46.89
N ILE A 8 50.11 -25.95 47.09
CA ILE A 8 50.00 -24.85 46.11
C ILE A 8 50.74 -25.19 44.80
N TYR A 9 51.95 -25.72 44.86
CA TYR A 9 52.68 -26.12 43.64
C TYR A 9 52.02 -27.30 42.91
N THR A 10 51.45 -28.27 43.65
CA THR A 10 50.69 -29.37 43.06
C THR A 10 49.39 -28.89 42.44
N PHE A 11 48.71 -27.92 43.05
CA PHE A 11 47.49 -27.30 42.50
C PHE A 11 47.78 -26.47 41.24
N TYR A 12 48.86 -25.66 41.23
CA TYR A 12 49.29 -24.94 40.03
C TYR A 12 49.73 -25.87 38.90
N LEU A 13 50.36 -27.01 39.20
CA LEU A 13 50.72 -28.02 38.21
C LEU A 13 49.48 -28.72 37.64
N LEU A 14 48.50 -29.06 38.48
CA LEU A 14 47.22 -29.64 38.03
C LEU A 14 46.38 -28.67 37.20
N CYS A 15 46.33 -27.37 37.56
CA CYS A 15 45.64 -26.36 36.77
C CYS A 15 46.32 -26.13 35.41
N ASN A 16 47.66 -26.15 35.34
CA ASN A 16 48.36 -26.06 34.05
C ASN A 16 48.13 -27.33 33.20
N LEU A 17 48.12 -28.53 33.78
CA LEU A 17 47.78 -29.76 33.05
C LEU A 17 46.32 -29.79 32.57
N ALA A 18 45.37 -29.28 33.35
CA ALA A 18 43.96 -29.18 32.96
C ALA A 18 43.75 -28.20 31.79
N CYS A 19 44.55 -27.13 31.68
CA CYS A 19 44.49 -26.21 30.55
C CYS A 19 45.07 -26.79 29.25
N ILE A 20 45.97 -27.78 29.30
CA ILE A 20 46.58 -28.40 28.11
C ILE A 20 45.67 -29.50 27.53
N CYS A 21 44.74 -30.06 28.32
CA CYS A 21 43.74 -31.02 27.84
C CYS A 21 42.43 -30.38 27.33
N SER A 22 42.30 -29.04 27.36
CA SER A 22 41.15 -28.34 26.78
C SER A 22 41.31 -28.00 25.29
N CYS A 23 42.43 -28.39 24.67
CA CYS A 23 42.66 -28.25 23.24
C CYS A 23 43.02 -29.61 22.65
N VAL A 24 42.01 -30.47 22.42
CA VAL A 24 41.75 -31.17 21.15
C VAL A 24 40.34 -31.76 21.29
N ASN A 25 39.32 -30.92 21.19
CA ASN A 25 38.12 -31.37 20.49
C ASN A 25 38.37 -30.94 19.04
N GLU A 26 38.98 -31.82 18.25
CA GLU A 26 38.73 -31.83 16.81
C GLU A 26 37.24 -32.21 16.68
N GLU A 27 36.36 -31.22 16.85
CA GLU A 27 35.10 -31.29 16.12
C GLU A 27 35.54 -31.39 14.66
N ALA A 28 35.20 -32.51 14.01
CA ALA A 28 35.39 -32.64 12.58
C ALA A 28 34.79 -31.39 11.96
N ASP A 29 35.62 -30.60 11.26
CA ASP A 29 35.18 -29.38 10.63
C ASP A 29 33.96 -29.75 9.77
N LEU A 30 32.77 -29.26 10.13
CA LEU A 30 31.52 -29.60 9.43
C LEU A 30 31.56 -29.17 7.95
N PHE A 31 32.55 -28.35 7.59
CA PHE A 31 32.79 -27.81 6.26
C PHE A 31 34.30 -27.78 5.95
N ASP A 32 34.67 -28.13 4.72
CA ASP A 32 36.07 -28.19 4.26
C ASP A 32 36.75 -26.80 4.08
N SER A 33 36.04 -25.70 4.31
CA SER A 33 36.51 -24.32 4.11
C SER A 33 36.12 -23.41 5.27
N SER A 34 36.85 -22.30 5.48
CA SER A 34 36.51 -21.35 6.54
C SER A 34 35.26 -20.55 6.21
N ALA A 35 34.55 -20.04 7.23
CA ALA A 35 33.38 -19.19 7.03
C ALA A 35 33.67 -17.96 6.15
N ALA A 36 34.85 -17.34 6.31
CA ALA A 36 35.28 -16.21 5.50
C ALA A 36 35.52 -16.61 4.02
N GLN A 37 36.08 -17.80 3.78
CA GLN A 37 36.25 -18.30 2.40
C GLN A 37 34.90 -18.54 1.73
N ARG A 38 33.93 -19.14 2.44
CA ARG A 38 32.58 -19.36 1.92
C ARG A 38 31.86 -18.05 1.58
N LEU A 39 31.97 -17.03 2.44
CA LEU A 39 31.38 -15.72 2.18
C LEU A 39 31.99 -15.06 0.93
N ASN A 40 33.31 -15.08 0.78
CA ASN A 40 33.98 -14.48 -0.40
C ASN A 40 33.65 -15.23 -1.69
N GLN A 41 33.51 -16.56 -1.62
CA GLN A 41 33.05 -17.36 -2.75
C GLN A 41 31.61 -16.98 -3.13
N ALA A 42 30.71 -16.91 -2.15
CA ALA A 42 29.33 -16.50 -2.37
C ALA A 42 29.21 -15.08 -2.93
N VAL A 43 30.05 -14.13 -2.50
CA VAL A 43 30.13 -12.79 -3.10
C VAL A 43 30.40 -12.86 -4.61
N THR A 44 31.37 -13.68 -5.02
CA THR A 44 31.72 -13.84 -6.43
C THR A 44 30.57 -14.48 -7.21
N GLU A 45 30.04 -15.60 -6.70
CA GLU A 45 28.94 -16.34 -7.33
C GLU A 45 27.68 -15.50 -7.48
N TYR A 46 27.30 -14.73 -6.45
CA TYR A 46 26.09 -13.90 -6.48
C TYR A 46 26.28 -12.67 -7.38
N THR A 47 27.48 -12.08 -7.42
CA THR A 47 27.80 -11.01 -8.37
C THR A 47 27.66 -11.52 -9.81
N ASP A 48 28.28 -12.65 -10.12
CA ASP A 48 28.22 -13.27 -11.44
C ASP A 48 26.77 -13.63 -11.81
N LEU A 49 25.99 -14.16 -10.88
CA LEU A 49 24.58 -14.49 -11.10
C LEU A 49 23.76 -13.27 -11.48
N LEU A 50 23.94 -12.15 -10.76
CA LEU A 50 23.25 -10.90 -11.02
C LEU A 50 23.64 -10.33 -12.40
N GLU A 51 24.93 -10.26 -12.70
CA GLU A 51 25.46 -9.65 -13.95
C GLU A 51 25.30 -10.52 -15.21
N ASN A 52 25.13 -11.83 -15.05
CA ASN A 52 24.86 -12.74 -16.16
C ASN A 52 23.38 -12.72 -16.61
N SER A 53 22.51 -11.97 -15.91
CA SER A 53 21.17 -11.68 -16.43
C SER A 53 21.21 -10.54 -17.44
N GLU A 54 21.32 -10.85 -18.73
CA GLU A 54 21.41 -9.84 -19.81
C GLU A 54 20.27 -8.82 -19.77
N ASN A 55 19.05 -9.28 -19.46
CA ASN A 55 17.86 -8.45 -19.39
C ASN A 55 17.62 -7.83 -17.99
N GLY A 56 18.42 -8.22 -16.99
CA GLY A 56 18.25 -7.82 -15.60
C GLY A 56 17.26 -8.67 -14.81
N TRP A 57 16.69 -8.06 -13.77
CA TRP A 57 15.80 -8.67 -12.78
C TRP A 57 14.60 -7.78 -12.53
N ILE A 58 13.45 -8.39 -12.27
CA ILE A 58 12.30 -7.75 -11.62
C ILE A 58 12.62 -7.78 -10.13
N MET A 59 12.46 -6.67 -9.43
CA MET A 59 12.58 -6.58 -7.98
C MET A 59 11.22 -6.19 -7.39
N ASP A 60 10.64 -7.13 -6.65
CA ASP A 60 9.45 -6.90 -5.84
C ASP A 60 9.90 -6.11 -4.59
N TYR A 61 9.54 -4.83 -4.49
CA TYR A 61 10.00 -3.89 -3.46
C TYR A 61 8.86 -3.48 -2.52
N TYR A 62 9.09 -3.50 -1.20
CA TYR A 62 8.10 -3.15 -0.19
C TYR A 62 8.68 -2.19 0.85
N PRO A 63 8.26 -0.90 0.87
CA PRO A 63 8.61 0.05 1.93
C PRO A 63 7.69 -0.12 3.16
N SER A 64 8.09 0.49 4.28
CA SER A 64 7.39 0.42 5.57
C SER A 64 7.03 -1.00 6.01
N ASP A 65 5.99 -1.18 6.80
CA ASP A 65 5.48 -2.51 7.19
C ASP A 65 4.61 -3.16 6.10
N GLY A 66 4.68 -2.64 4.86
CA GLY A 66 3.82 -2.99 3.74
C GLY A 66 2.54 -2.16 3.62
N SER A 67 2.24 -1.27 4.59
CA SER A 67 1.08 -0.37 4.55
C SER A 67 1.00 0.50 3.27
N LEU A 68 2.14 0.81 2.66
CA LEU A 68 2.23 1.59 1.42
C LEU A 68 2.06 0.76 0.14
N GLY A 69 1.85 -0.55 0.25
CA GLY A 69 1.76 -1.44 -0.91
C GLY A 69 3.14 -1.88 -1.42
N GLY A 70 3.12 -2.69 -2.48
CA GLY A 70 4.34 -3.14 -3.16
C GLY A 70 4.62 -2.36 -4.44
N TYR A 71 5.89 -2.24 -4.78
CA TYR A 71 6.38 -1.54 -5.96
C TYR A 71 7.27 -2.44 -6.80
N THR A 72 7.05 -2.41 -8.11
CA THR A 72 7.83 -3.20 -9.05
C THR A 72 8.96 -2.36 -9.61
N LEU A 73 10.19 -2.79 -9.34
CA LEU A 73 11.40 -2.22 -9.93
C LEU A 73 11.96 -3.20 -10.97
N THR A 74 12.68 -2.68 -11.96
CA THR A 74 13.57 -3.48 -12.80
C THR A 74 15.01 -3.06 -12.55
N VAL A 75 15.92 -4.02 -12.40
CA VAL A 75 17.34 -3.77 -12.12
C VAL A 75 18.24 -4.56 -13.06
N VAL A 76 19.08 -3.86 -13.81
CA VAL A 76 20.11 -4.47 -14.68
C VAL A 76 21.48 -4.23 -14.06
N PHE A 77 22.18 -5.28 -13.67
CA PHE A 77 23.51 -5.20 -13.04
C PHE A 77 24.63 -5.40 -14.07
N LYS A 78 25.61 -4.49 -14.10
CA LYS A 78 26.81 -4.65 -14.92
C LYS A 78 28.00 -3.84 -14.43
N ASN A 79 29.15 -4.49 -14.26
CA ASN A 79 30.42 -3.87 -13.91
C ASN A 79 30.32 -2.90 -12.71
N GLY A 80 29.66 -3.32 -11.63
CA GLY A 80 29.45 -2.49 -10.43
C GLY A 80 28.47 -1.32 -10.60
N LYS A 81 27.73 -1.26 -11.71
CA LYS A 81 26.62 -0.33 -11.94
C LYS A 81 25.30 -1.07 -12.05
N SER A 82 24.23 -0.46 -11.56
CA SER A 82 22.87 -0.96 -11.72
C SER A 82 22.02 0.08 -12.43
N ALA A 83 21.33 -0.30 -13.50
CA ALA A 83 20.29 0.52 -14.13
C ALA A 83 18.94 0.15 -13.52
N ILE A 84 18.27 1.10 -12.88
CA ILE A 84 17.01 0.90 -12.13
C ILE A 84 15.90 1.70 -12.79
N ALA A 85 14.76 1.06 -13.04
CA ALA A 85 13.50 1.74 -13.35
C ALA A 85 12.41 1.28 -12.38
N SER A 86 11.42 2.13 -12.13
CA SER A 86 10.32 1.89 -11.18
C SER A 86 9.00 2.42 -11.74
N GLU A 87 7.89 1.99 -11.17
CA GLU A 87 6.56 2.52 -11.49
C GLU A 87 6.26 3.89 -10.85
N ILE A 88 7.12 4.38 -9.96
CA ILE A 88 6.96 5.71 -9.37
C ILE A 88 7.52 6.81 -10.26
N SER A 89 6.88 7.98 -10.20
CA SER A 89 7.48 9.23 -10.67
C SER A 89 8.07 9.99 -9.48
N TYR A 90 9.20 10.64 -9.68
CA TYR A 90 9.84 11.48 -8.66
C TYR A 90 10.16 12.86 -9.25
N ALA A 91 10.04 13.91 -8.45
CA ALA A 91 10.51 15.24 -8.80
C ALA A 91 11.16 15.86 -7.57
N ASN A 92 12.33 16.49 -7.76
CA ASN A 92 13.03 17.15 -6.67
C ASN A 92 12.73 18.65 -6.63
N ASP A 93 13.11 19.30 -5.53
CA ASP A 93 12.90 20.74 -5.31
C ASP A 93 13.68 21.63 -6.30
N SER A 94 14.67 21.06 -7.00
CA SER A 94 15.43 21.75 -8.04
C SER A 94 14.72 21.77 -9.39
N GLY A 95 13.53 21.14 -9.49
CA GLY A 95 12.73 21.07 -10.71
C GLY A 95 13.13 19.95 -11.67
N GLU A 96 14.04 19.06 -11.27
CA GLU A 96 14.31 17.84 -12.03
C GLU A 96 13.22 16.82 -11.76
N SER A 97 12.78 16.10 -12.80
CA SER A 97 11.76 15.08 -12.68
C SER A 97 12.14 13.82 -13.46
N TRP A 98 11.82 12.69 -12.85
CA TRP A 98 11.96 11.34 -13.38
C TRP A 98 10.56 10.74 -13.45
N PRO A 99 9.91 10.78 -14.62
CA PRO A 99 8.64 10.09 -14.82
C PRO A 99 8.75 8.59 -14.56
N ALA A 100 7.62 7.95 -14.27
CA ALA A 100 7.54 6.51 -14.13
C ALA A 100 8.15 5.78 -15.33
N GLY A 101 8.91 4.71 -15.07
CA GLY A 101 9.65 3.94 -16.08
C GLY A 101 10.97 4.57 -16.52
N THR A 102 11.36 5.73 -15.99
CA THR A 102 12.69 6.31 -16.26
C THR A 102 13.78 5.40 -15.70
N GLU A 103 14.83 5.15 -16.49
CA GLU A 103 16.00 4.42 -16.04
C GLU A 103 17.00 5.38 -15.39
N VAL A 104 17.44 5.06 -14.16
CA VAL A 104 18.46 5.81 -13.43
C VAL A 104 19.54 4.85 -12.95
N THR A 105 20.80 5.26 -13.11
CA THR A 105 21.96 4.45 -12.71
C THR A 105 22.28 4.62 -11.23
N SER A 106 22.68 3.54 -10.56
CA SER A 106 23.35 3.54 -9.26
C SER A 106 24.66 2.74 -9.33
N LEU A 107 25.59 2.99 -8.43
CA LEU A 107 26.68 2.06 -8.12
C LEU A 107 26.15 0.98 -7.20
N TYR A 108 26.53 -0.27 -7.44
CA TYR A 108 26.16 -1.38 -6.56
C TYR A 108 27.38 -2.25 -6.25
N GLN A 109 27.31 -2.96 -5.14
CA GLN A 109 28.28 -4.03 -4.82
C GLN A 109 27.59 -5.18 -4.10
N VAL A 110 28.17 -6.36 -4.25
CA VAL A 110 27.94 -7.50 -3.36
C VAL A 110 29.14 -7.60 -2.43
N LYS A 111 28.91 -7.60 -1.12
CA LYS A 111 29.96 -7.61 -0.09
C LYS A 111 29.69 -8.64 0.99
N ALA A 112 30.77 -9.12 1.61
CA ALA A 112 30.71 -9.99 2.78
C ALA A 112 30.80 -9.14 4.06
N GLU A 113 29.78 -9.26 4.92
CA GLU A 113 29.81 -8.75 6.30
C GLU A 113 29.57 -9.93 7.28
N GLN A 114 28.54 -9.87 8.12
CA GLN A 114 28.05 -11.04 8.87
C GLN A 114 27.31 -12.03 7.97
N GLU A 115 26.82 -11.54 6.83
CA GLU A 115 26.17 -12.28 5.75
C GLU A 115 26.54 -11.62 4.42
N VAL A 116 26.11 -12.21 3.29
CA VAL A 116 26.34 -11.61 1.97
C VAL A 116 25.28 -10.54 1.73
N ILE A 117 25.71 -9.32 1.40
CA ILE A 117 24.87 -8.13 1.25
C ILE A 117 24.98 -7.59 -0.17
N LEU A 118 23.83 -7.35 -0.82
CA LEU A 118 23.68 -6.46 -1.98
C LEU A 118 23.43 -5.05 -1.47
N THR A 119 24.18 -4.06 -1.95
CA THR A 119 24.00 -2.64 -1.57
C THR A 119 24.05 -1.75 -2.80
N PHE A 120 23.28 -0.67 -2.78
CA PHE A 120 23.30 0.41 -3.76
C PHE A 120 24.01 1.61 -3.13
N ASP A 121 25.25 1.85 -3.56
CA ASP A 121 26.19 2.74 -2.88
C ASP A 121 26.12 4.20 -3.38
N SER A 122 25.53 4.45 -4.55
CA SER A 122 25.29 5.81 -5.02
C SER A 122 23.81 6.13 -5.09
N TYR A 123 23.50 7.41 -4.83
CA TYR A 123 22.13 7.90 -4.85
C TYR A 123 21.43 7.55 -6.16
N ASN A 124 20.19 7.07 -6.02
CA ASN A 124 19.26 6.78 -7.10
C ASN A 124 17.88 7.22 -6.62
N PRO A 125 17.27 8.24 -7.23
CA PRO A 125 16.03 8.84 -6.74
C PRO A 125 14.86 7.84 -6.70
N LEU A 126 14.85 6.82 -7.56
CA LEU A 126 13.73 5.86 -7.63
C LEU A 126 13.78 4.78 -6.54
N LEU A 127 14.98 4.50 -6.02
CA LEU A 127 15.19 3.55 -4.92
C LEU A 127 15.27 4.28 -3.57
N HIS A 128 16.05 5.37 -3.51
CA HIS A 128 16.35 6.06 -2.25
C HIS A 128 15.19 6.94 -1.77
N TYR A 129 14.25 7.31 -2.64
CA TYR A 129 13.00 7.99 -2.26
C TYR A 129 12.30 7.35 -1.05
N TRP A 130 12.30 6.02 -0.98
CA TRP A 130 11.67 5.31 0.13
C TRP A 130 12.41 5.41 1.46
N SER A 131 13.69 5.76 1.44
CA SER A 131 14.60 5.73 2.59
C SER A 131 15.06 7.11 3.04
N GLU A 132 14.84 8.14 2.22
CA GLU A 132 15.27 9.51 2.51
C GLU A 132 14.28 10.21 3.46
N PRO A 133 14.77 11.01 4.43
CA PRO A 133 13.90 11.82 5.27
C PRO A 133 13.04 12.76 4.42
N THR A 134 11.74 12.79 4.67
CA THR A 134 10.82 13.71 3.95
C THR A 134 10.73 15.07 4.64
N ASP A 135 10.82 15.09 5.97
CA ASP A 135 10.74 16.30 6.80
C ASP A 135 11.34 16.02 8.21
N SER A 136 11.25 17.00 9.12
CA SER A 136 11.78 16.86 10.49
C SER A 136 11.02 15.84 11.35
N ASP A 137 9.75 15.59 11.03
CA ASP A 137 8.87 14.69 11.77
C ASP A 137 8.92 13.26 11.22
N ASN A 138 9.41 13.09 9.98
CA ASN A 138 9.61 11.83 9.27
C ASN A 138 11.11 11.57 8.95
N PRO A 139 11.99 11.45 9.97
CA PRO A 139 13.43 11.30 9.79
C PRO A 139 13.84 9.94 9.18
N THR A 140 12.92 8.98 9.12
CA THR A 140 13.13 7.65 8.54
C THR A 140 12.60 7.50 7.11
N GLY A 141 12.01 8.56 6.54
CA GLY A 141 11.30 8.48 5.28
C GLY A 141 10.16 7.46 5.33
N PHE A 142 9.96 6.75 4.22
CA PHE A 142 8.99 5.66 4.10
C PHE A 142 9.56 4.29 4.49
N GLU A 143 10.62 4.25 5.31
CA GLU A 143 11.21 3.02 5.83
C GLU A 143 11.64 2.02 4.73
N GLY A 144 12.12 2.55 3.61
CA GLY A 144 12.73 1.78 2.54
C GLY A 144 14.14 1.30 2.88
N ASP A 145 14.51 0.14 2.33
CA ASP A 145 15.87 -0.39 2.35
C ASP A 145 16.59 -0.14 1.01
N TYR A 146 17.91 0.00 1.06
CA TYR A 146 18.82 -0.02 -0.09
C TYR A 146 20.03 -0.97 0.13
N GLU A 147 20.07 -1.64 1.29
CA GLU A 147 20.97 -2.74 1.59
C GLU A 147 20.14 -4.00 1.86
N PHE A 148 20.50 -5.12 1.22
CA PHE A 148 19.73 -6.36 1.23
C PHE A 148 20.62 -7.56 1.49
N SER A 149 20.22 -8.38 2.44
CA SER A 149 20.85 -9.67 2.71
C SER A 149 20.28 -10.77 1.83
N PHE A 150 21.14 -11.57 1.22
CA PHE A 150 20.73 -12.75 0.45
C PHE A 150 20.22 -13.85 1.39
N LYS A 151 19.04 -14.40 1.11
CA LYS A 151 18.43 -15.48 1.92
C LYS A 151 18.35 -16.79 1.17
N GLU A 152 17.80 -16.77 -0.04
CA GLU A 152 17.76 -17.93 -0.93
C GLU A 152 18.23 -17.49 -2.32
N VAL A 153 19.10 -18.28 -2.94
CA VAL A 153 19.70 -17.95 -4.23
C VAL A 153 19.47 -19.09 -5.20
N GLY A 154 18.58 -18.86 -6.16
CA GLY A 154 18.33 -19.74 -7.29
C GLY A 154 18.68 -19.07 -8.61
N GLN A 155 18.71 -19.85 -9.68
CA GLN A 155 19.08 -19.33 -11.01
C GLN A 155 18.11 -18.26 -11.50
N ASP A 156 16.82 -18.41 -11.23
CA ASP A 156 15.77 -17.51 -11.75
C ASP A 156 15.07 -16.69 -10.66
N ILE A 157 15.23 -17.06 -9.40
CA ILE A 157 14.62 -16.42 -8.24
C ILE A 157 15.68 -16.23 -7.16
N ILE A 158 15.77 -15.03 -6.61
CA ILE A 158 16.62 -14.72 -5.44
C ILE A 158 15.73 -14.06 -4.39
N LEU A 159 15.72 -14.60 -3.19
CA LEU A 159 15.04 -14.00 -2.04
C LEU A 159 16.04 -13.17 -1.24
N LEU A 160 15.65 -11.92 -1.00
CA LEU A 160 16.41 -10.93 -0.28
C LEU A 160 15.64 -10.49 0.97
N LYS A 161 16.36 -9.93 1.94
CA LYS A 161 15.76 -9.26 3.11
C LYS A 161 16.44 -7.92 3.34
N GLY A 162 15.66 -6.86 3.44
CA GLY A 162 16.13 -5.52 3.82
C GLY A 162 16.94 -5.55 5.11
N LYS A 163 18.07 -4.85 5.15
CA LYS A 163 19.01 -4.90 6.27
C LYS A 163 18.51 -4.08 7.47
N LYS A 164 17.85 -2.95 7.22
CA LYS A 164 17.37 -2.01 8.23
C LYS A 164 15.93 -2.31 8.67
N HIS A 165 15.01 -2.49 7.72
CA HIS A 165 13.57 -2.65 8.01
C HIS A 165 13.09 -4.09 7.89
N GLY A 166 13.85 -4.96 7.23
CA GLY A 166 13.63 -6.40 7.29
C GLY A 166 12.58 -6.95 6.33
N ASN A 167 12.03 -6.11 5.44
CA ASN A 167 11.07 -6.54 4.41
C ASN A 167 11.70 -7.55 3.46
N ARG A 168 10.90 -8.52 3.02
CA ARG A 168 11.32 -9.52 2.04
C ARG A 168 11.19 -8.90 0.66
N MET A 169 12.24 -9.05 -0.14
CA MET A 169 12.22 -8.68 -1.55
C MET A 169 12.50 -9.91 -2.39
N MET A 170 11.99 -9.94 -3.61
CA MET A 170 12.24 -11.04 -4.55
C MET A 170 12.81 -10.48 -5.84
N LEU A 171 13.94 -11.04 -6.28
CA LEU A 171 14.44 -10.84 -7.63
C LEU A 171 13.96 -11.98 -8.52
N THR A 172 13.24 -11.66 -9.59
CA THR A 172 12.82 -12.61 -10.64
C THR A 172 13.57 -12.30 -11.94
N ARG A 173 14.23 -13.29 -12.53
CA ARG A 173 15.02 -13.10 -13.74
C ARG A 173 14.16 -12.64 -14.92
N LEU A 174 14.53 -11.54 -15.56
CA LEU A 174 13.82 -11.03 -16.74
C LEU A 174 14.09 -11.90 -17.97
N ARG A 175 13.03 -12.15 -18.75
CA ARG A 175 13.09 -12.86 -20.05
C ARG A 175 12.97 -11.94 -21.26
N GLU A 176 12.74 -10.66 -21.01
CA GLU A 176 12.64 -9.58 -21.98
C GLU A 176 13.36 -8.34 -21.43
N PRO A 177 13.71 -7.35 -22.26
CA PRO A 177 14.40 -6.15 -21.77
C PRO A 177 13.64 -5.46 -20.63
N ALA A 178 14.35 -5.04 -19.57
CA ALA A 178 13.80 -4.33 -18.42
C ALA A 178 12.86 -3.17 -18.80
N SER A 179 13.25 -2.37 -19.80
CA SER A 179 12.46 -1.24 -20.31
C SER A 179 11.15 -1.65 -20.99
N THR A 180 11.04 -2.89 -21.48
CA THR A 180 9.78 -3.42 -22.04
C THR A 180 8.88 -3.95 -20.92
N TYR A 181 9.45 -4.68 -19.97
CA TYR A 181 8.71 -5.18 -18.81
C TYR A 181 8.10 -4.05 -17.98
N ILE A 182 8.89 -3.02 -17.62
CA ILE A 182 8.38 -1.93 -16.78
C ILE A 182 7.22 -1.18 -17.45
N LYS A 183 7.21 -1.03 -18.78
CA LYS A 183 6.09 -0.43 -19.51
C LYS A 183 4.80 -1.23 -19.37
N LYS A 184 4.88 -2.56 -19.44
CA LYS A 184 3.71 -3.44 -19.22
C LYS A 184 3.17 -3.32 -17.80
N VAL A 185 4.05 -3.15 -16.82
CA VAL A 185 3.66 -2.90 -15.42
C VAL A 185 2.94 -1.56 -15.29
N LEU A 186 3.42 -0.49 -15.96
CA LEU A 186 2.74 0.80 -15.98
C LEU A 186 1.35 0.69 -16.61
N ASP A 187 1.25 0.05 -17.79
CA ASP A 187 -0.04 -0.18 -18.46
C ASP A 187 -1.00 -1.00 -17.58
N MET A 188 -0.48 -1.96 -16.81
CA MET A 188 -1.28 -2.74 -15.85
C MET A 188 -1.76 -1.88 -14.68
N SER A 189 -0.87 -1.05 -14.12
CA SER A 189 -1.18 -0.12 -13.04
C SER A 189 -2.29 0.85 -13.46
N ASP A 190 -2.21 1.43 -14.66
CA ASP A 190 -3.21 2.35 -15.19
C ASP A 190 -4.58 1.67 -15.35
N ARG A 191 -4.60 0.42 -15.83
CA ARG A 191 -5.83 -0.36 -16.02
C ARG A 191 -6.51 -0.74 -14.70
N LEU A 192 -5.73 -1.11 -13.69
CA LEU A 192 -6.27 -1.65 -12.43
C LEU A 192 -6.48 -0.60 -11.34
N SER A 193 -5.67 0.46 -11.30
CA SER A 193 -5.80 1.52 -10.29
C SER A 193 -7.13 2.27 -10.41
N ALA A 194 -7.71 2.32 -11.61
CA ALA A 194 -9.04 2.87 -11.86
C ALA A 194 -10.21 1.89 -11.58
N SER A 195 -9.92 0.62 -11.27
CA SER A 195 -10.92 -0.47 -11.18
C SER A 195 -10.82 -1.23 -9.85
N PRO A 196 -11.15 -0.57 -8.72
CA PRO A 196 -11.17 -1.21 -7.41
C PRO A 196 -12.13 -2.39 -7.38
N ARG A 197 -11.82 -3.43 -6.59
CA ARG A 197 -12.66 -4.63 -6.47
C ARG A 197 -13.23 -4.75 -5.06
N LEU A 198 -14.54 -4.90 -4.97
CA LEU A 198 -15.23 -5.08 -3.68
C LEU A 198 -15.72 -6.51 -3.44
N ARG A 199 -15.56 -7.38 -4.45
CA ARG A 199 -15.95 -8.79 -4.40
C ARG A 199 -14.81 -9.72 -4.78
N LEU A 200 -14.73 -10.81 -4.05
CA LEU A 200 -13.85 -11.94 -4.31
C LEU A 200 -14.70 -13.22 -4.41
N GLU A 201 -14.62 -13.91 -5.53
CA GLU A 201 -15.21 -15.23 -5.70
C GLU A 201 -14.19 -16.29 -5.29
N VAL A 202 -14.55 -17.14 -4.34
CA VAL A 202 -13.71 -18.24 -3.83
C VAL A 202 -14.52 -19.53 -3.87
N ASN A 203 -14.13 -20.48 -4.72
CA ASN A 203 -14.82 -21.79 -4.84
C ASN A 203 -16.34 -21.69 -5.08
N GLY A 204 -16.82 -20.61 -5.69
CA GLY A 204 -18.25 -20.38 -5.96
C GLY A 204 -19.00 -19.61 -4.86
N ASN A 205 -18.31 -19.18 -3.79
CA ASN A 205 -18.84 -18.26 -2.79
C ASN A 205 -18.33 -16.84 -3.05
N THR A 206 -19.23 -15.86 -2.99
CA THR A 206 -18.89 -14.44 -3.04
C THR A 206 -18.51 -13.94 -1.65
N HIS A 207 -17.41 -13.21 -1.56
CA HIS A 207 -16.89 -12.59 -0.34
C HIS A 207 -16.72 -11.09 -0.52
N ALA A 208 -17.04 -10.32 0.52
CA ALA A 208 -16.74 -8.89 0.57
C ALA A 208 -15.23 -8.67 0.76
N CYS A 209 -14.65 -7.78 -0.03
CA CYS A 209 -13.25 -7.38 0.08
C CYS A 209 -13.06 -5.92 -0.34
N LEU A 210 -11.83 -5.45 -0.30
CA LEU A 210 -11.40 -4.23 -0.96
C LEU A 210 -10.01 -4.47 -1.57
N LEU A 211 -9.92 -4.43 -2.89
CA LEU A 211 -8.66 -4.41 -3.64
C LEU A 211 -8.51 -3.03 -4.27
N ASN A 212 -7.75 -2.16 -3.61
CA ASN A 212 -7.46 -0.80 -4.07
C ASN A 212 -6.14 -0.31 -3.48
N ALA A 213 -5.59 0.78 -4.03
CA ALA A 213 -4.42 1.47 -3.45
C ALA A 213 -3.27 0.52 -3.02
N LYS A 214 -3.02 -0.54 -3.79
CA LYS A 214 -1.98 -1.55 -3.52
C LYS A 214 -2.17 -2.35 -2.22
N GLN A 215 -3.40 -2.37 -1.69
CA GLN A 215 -3.84 -3.19 -0.57
C GLN A 215 -4.99 -4.12 -0.97
N PHE A 216 -4.92 -5.36 -0.51
CA PHE A 216 -6.03 -6.29 -0.49
C PHE A 216 -6.52 -6.44 0.96
N THR A 217 -7.76 -6.06 1.21
CA THR A 217 -8.43 -6.19 2.50
C THR A 217 -9.56 -7.19 2.38
N TYR A 218 -9.53 -8.26 3.16
CA TYR A 218 -10.62 -9.23 3.28
C TYR A 218 -11.36 -9.05 4.59
N TYR A 219 -12.71 -9.06 4.52
CA TYR A 219 -13.61 -8.95 5.67
C TYR A 219 -14.31 -10.30 5.88
N PRO A 220 -13.98 -11.08 6.92
CA PRO A 220 -14.64 -12.36 7.21
C PRO A 220 -16.11 -12.18 7.63
N GLU A 221 -16.45 -11.03 8.22
CA GLU A 221 -17.81 -10.64 8.60
C GLU A 221 -18.12 -9.27 7.99
N GLN A 222 -19.26 -9.15 7.32
CA GLN A 222 -19.63 -7.99 6.49
C GLN A 222 -19.73 -6.67 7.26
N ASP A 223 -20.10 -6.70 8.54
CA ASP A 223 -20.27 -5.51 9.39
C ASP A 223 -19.09 -5.28 10.36
N ASN A 224 -18.12 -6.20 10.40
CA ASN A 224 -17.05 -6.16 11.38
C ASN A 224 -15.75 -5.65 10.76
N VAL A 225 -15.55 -4.33 10.82
CA VAL A 225 -14.31 -3.67 10.38
C VAL A 225 -13.07 -4.08 11.17
N THR A 226 -13.23 -4.69 12.36
CA THR A 226 -12.09 -4.98 13.26
C THR A 226 -11.40 -6.30 12.95
N GLN A 227 -12.10 -7.27 12.37
CA GLN A 227 -11.50 -8.50 11.88
C GLN A 227 -11.27 -8.35 10.38
N ARG A 228 -10.03 -8.06 10.00
CA ARG A 228 -9.64 -7.96 8.59
C ARG A 228 -8.30 -8.60 8.33
N THR A 229 -8.14 -9.15 7.13
CA THR A 229 -6.83 -9.56 6.62
C THR A 229 -6.38 -8.55 5.60
N ASN A 230 -5.32 -7.79 5.90
CA ASN A 230 -4.70 -6.87 4.96
C ASN A 230 -3.48 -7.54 4.32
N ARG A 231 -3.34 -7.44 3.01
CA ARG A 231 -2.16 -7.89 2.27
C ARG A 231 -1.77 -6.84 1.22
N PRO A 232 -0.53 -6.33 1.29
CA PRO A 232 0.01 -5.50 0.23
C PRO A 232 0.08 -6.28 -1.07
N TYR A 233 -0.07 -5.60 -2.20
CA TYR A 233 0.17 -6.17 -3.52
C TYR A 233 1.00 -5.22 -4.38
N LEU A 234 1.60 -5.77 -5.43
CA LEU A 234 2.24 -5.03 -6.52
C LEU A 234 1.66 -5.42 -7.86
N PHE A 235 1.92 -4.60 -8.89
CA PHE A 235 1.54 -4.90 -10.26
C PHE A 235 2.62 -5.73 -10.96
N THR A 236 2.19 -6.76 -11.69
CA THR A 236 3.04 -7.53 -12.61
C THR A 236 2.76 -7.10 -14.05
N ASP A 237 3.46 -7.68 -15.04
CA ASP A 237 3.13 -7.46 -16.45
C ASP A 237 1.76 -8.04 -16.87
N LYS A 238 1.15 -8.87 -16.02
CA LYS A 238 -0.08 -9.61 -16.31
C LYS A 238 -1.23 -9.34 -15.35
N GLY A 239 -0.96 -8.81 -14.15
CA GLY A 239 -1.98 -8.56 -13.14
C GLY A 239 -1.35 -8.09 -11.84
N ILE A 240 -1.56 -8.84 -10.75
CA ILE A 240 -1.04 -8.48 -9.42
C ILE A 240 -0.45 -9.68 -8.69
N ARG A 241 0.43 -9.41 -7.73
CA ARG A 241 0.93 -10.40 -6.78
C ARG A 241 0.81 -9.87 -5.35
N LEU A 242 0.17 -10.63 -4.48
CA LEU A 242 0.12 -10.37 -3.04
C LEU A 242 1.49 -10.63 -2.41
N TYR A 243 1.90 -9.82 -1.43
CA TYR A 243 3.16 -9.96 -0.72
C TYR A 243 3.35 -11.36 -0.09
N GLU A 244 2.27 -11.89 0.48
CA GLU A 244 2.18 -13.25 0.99
C GLU A 244 0.88 -13.91 0.52
N PRO A 245 0.86 -15.24 0.37
CA PRO A 245 -0.35 -15.96 0.01
C PRO A 245 -1.46 -15.78 1.07
N VAL A 246 -2.71 -15.73 0.59
CA VAL A 246 -3.92 -15.70 1.42
C VAL A 246 -4.66 -17.03 1.27
N SER A 247 -5.29 -17.48 2.35
CA SER A 247 -6.16 -18.68 2.32
C SER A 247 -7.57 -18.33 2.78
N ILE A 248 -8.56 -18.55 1.91
CA ILE A 248 -10.00 -18.34 2.17
C ILE A 248 -10.72 -19.58 1.63
N ASP A 249 -11.73 -20.09 2.36
CA ASP A 249 -12.50 -21.29 2.00
C ASP A 249 -11.66 -22.50 1.55
N GLY A 250 -10.48 -22.68 2.15
CA GLY A 250 -9.55 -23.77 1.83
C GLY A 250 -8.74 -23.60 0.53
N SER A 251 -8.92 -22.49 -0.20
CA SER A 251 -8.12 -22.13 -1.37
C SER A 251 -7.01 -21.16 -0.98
N THR A 252 -5.77 -21.47 -1.36
CA THR A 252 -4.60 -20.60 -1.18
C THR A 252 -4.22 -19.94 -2.50
N PHE A 253 -4.03 -18.63 -2.51
CA PHE A 253 -3.73 -17.84 -3.70
C PHE A 253 -2.80 -16.67 -3.40
N GLN A 254 -2.07 -16.21 -4.42
CA GLN A 254 -1.12 -15.10 -4.30
C GLN A 254 -1.01 -14.27 -5.58
N GLU A 255 -0.93 -14.92 -6.74
CA GLU A 255 -0.78 -14.25 -8.04
C GLU A 255 -2.06 -14.30 -8.85
N PHE A 256 -2.40 -13.16 -9.47
CA PHE A 256 -3.58 -12.99 -10.30
C PHE A 256 -3.22 -12.43 -11.68
N ILE A 257 -3.91 -12.92 -12.70
CA ILE A 257 -3.82 -12.45 -14.08
C ILE A 257 -5.09 -11.70 -14.43
N LEU A 258 -4.94 -10.53 -15.06
CA LEU A 258 -6.04 -9.76 -15.62
C LEU A 258 -6.42 -10.31 -17.00
N GLU A 259 -7.63 -10.82 -17.09
CA GLU A 259 -8.21 -11.39 -18.31
C GLU A 259 -8.80 -10.30 -19.22
N GLU A 260 -9.13 -10.68 -20.47
CA GLU A 260 -9.73 -9.77 -21.46
C GLU A 260 -11.10 -9.22 -21.02
N ASP A 261 -11.85 -9.98 -20.23
CA ASP A 261 -13.16 -9.59 -19.68
C ASP A 261 -13.06 -8.71 -18.42
N MET A 262 -11.84 -8.27 -18.08
CA MET A 262 -11.48 -7.49 -16.90
C MET A 262 -11.62 -8.24 -15.57
N GLN A 263 -11.77 -9.56 -15.55
CA GLN A 263 -11.64 -10.33 -14.31
C GLN A 263 -10.18 -10.49 -13.92
N LEU A 264 -9.89 -10.51 -12.61
CA LEU A 264 -8.56 -10.88 -12.10
C LEU A 264 -8.68 -12.31 -11.59
N LYS A 265 -8.02 -13.28 -12.24
CA LYS A 265 -8.09 -14.69 -11.88
C LYS A 265 -6.79 -15.16 -11.25
N ALA A 266 -6.90 -15.87 -10.13
CA ALA A 266 -5.74 -16.47 -9.49
C ALA A 266 -5.12 -17.54 -10.42
N VAL A 267 -3.79 -17.64 -10.42
CA VAL A 267 -3.07 -18.56 -11.31
C VAL A 267 -3.33 -20.03 -10.96
N ASP A 268 -3.31 -20.37 -9.67
CA ASP A 268 -3.30 -21.76 -9.19
C ASP A 268 -4.56 -22.16 -8.39
N SER A 269 -5.63 -21.38 -8.46
CA SER A 269 -6.86 -21.66 -7.70
C SER A 269 -8.12 -21.15 -8.39
N ASN A 270 -9.29 -21.69 -8.01
CA ASN A 270 -10.58 -21.20 -8.46
C ASN A 270 -11.00 -19.97 -7.64
N VAL A 271 -10.21 -18.90 -7.77
CA VAL A 271 -10.39 -17.63 -7.09
C VAL A 271 -10.31 -16.51 -8.10
N SER A 272 -11.24 -15.55 -8.03
CA SER A 272 -11.22 -14.40 -8.93
C SER A 272 -11.87 -13.18 -8.32
N PHE A 273 -11.32 -12.01 -8.60
CA PHE A 273 -12.09 -10.78 -8.50
C PHE A 273 -12.90 -10.62 -9.80
N PRO A 274 -14.24 -10.52 -9.73
CA PRO A 274 -15.06 -10.18 -10.88
C PRO A 274 -14.75 -8.77 -11.39
N ARG A 275 -15.10 -8.47 -12.64
CA ARG A 275 -15.11 -7.08 -13.13
C ARG A 275 -16.02 -6.25 -12.20
N PRO A 276 -15.57 -5.08 -11.71
CA PRO A 276 -16.39 -4.27 -10.82
C PRO A 276 -17.57 -3.70 -11.59
N ASN A 277 -18.75 -3.73 -10.98
CA ASN A 277 -19.93 -3.03 -11.47
C ASN A 277 -19.89 -1.54 -11.07
N GLN A 278 -20.82 -0.75 -11.60
CA GLN A 278 -20.83 0.69 -11.35
C GLN A 278 -21.04 1.05 -9.86
N MET A 279 -21.79 0.23 -9.13
CA MET A 279 -21.99 0.42 -7.69
C MET A 279 -20.69 0.20 -6.92
N GLU A 280 -19.90 -0.81 -7.30
CA GLU A 280 -18.58 -1.07 -6.73
C GLU A 280 -17.61 0.09 -7.00
N VAL A 281 -17.60 0.62 -8.22
CA VAL A 281 -16.76 1.78 -8.58
C VAL A 281 -17.13 3.00 -7.74
N PHE A 282 -18.43 3.26 -7.53
CA PHE A 282 -18.91 4.34 -6.68
C PHE A 282 -18.50 4.13 -5.21
N CYS A 283 -18.78 2.94 -4.64
CA CYS A 283 -18.46 2.62 -3.25
C CYS A 283 -16.95 2.68 -2.95
N ALA A 284 -16.10 2.40 -3.92
CA ALA A 284 -14.66 2.51 -3.73
C ALA A 284 -14.16 3.96 -3.56
N GLY A 285 -15.03 4.96 -3.78
CA GLY A 285 -14.74 6.37 -3.45
C GLY A 285 -13.55 6.94 -4.22
N THR A 286 -13.31 6.50 -5.45
CA THR A 286 -12.17 6.97 -6.27
C THR A 286 -12.39 8.35 -6.89
N MET A 287 -13.62 8.89 -6.80
CA MET A 287 -14.02 10.20 -7.29
C MET A 287 -14.73 10.99 -6.20
N LYS A 288 -14.70 12.32 -6.32
CA LYS A 288 -15.58 13.20 -5.54
C LYS A 288 -16.95 13.28 -6.21
N TRP A 289 -18.00 13.31 -5.39
CA TRP A 289 -19.36 13.54 -5.81
C TRP A 289 -19.94 14.69 -5.00
N SER A 290 -20.08 15.84 -5.62
CA SER A 290 -20.51 17.10 -5.00
C SER A 290 -22.02 17.17 -4.88
N PHE A 291 -22.51 17.68 -3.76
CA PHE A 291 -23.91 18.02 -3.54
C PHE A 291 -24.24 19.30 -4.32
N SER A 292 -25.46 19.40 -4.85
CA SER A 292 -25.91 20.59 -5.59
C SER A 292 -26.78 21.48 -4.70
N PHE A 293 -26.24 22.63 -4.30
CA PHE A 293 -26.95 23.68 -3.57
C PHE A 293 -26.40 25.07 -3.88
N ASP A 294 -27.21 26.09 -3.62
CA ASP A 294 -26.89 27.51 -3.74
C ASP A 294 -27.67 28.25 -2.64
N PHE A 295 -26.95 28.84 -1.69
CA PHE A 295 -27.55 29.58 -0.57
C PHE A 295 -28.14 30.93 -1.01
N ASP A 296 -27.57 31.59 -2.00
CA ASP A 296 -28.03 32.89 -2.48
C ASP A 296 -29.34 32.76 -3.27
N ASP A 297 -29.43 31.71 -4.07
CA ASP A 297 -30.60 31.39 -4.87
C ASP A 297 -31.68 30.58 -4.11
N GLU A 298 -31.42 30.20 -2.86
CA GLU A 298 -32.24 29.30 -2.03
C GLU A 298 -32.63 27.99 -2.76
N LYS A 299 -31.66 27.38 -3.47
CA LYS A 299 -31.89 26.17 -4.25
C LYS A 299 -31.02 25.03 -3.76
N ALA A 300 -31.60 23.84 -3.67
CA ALA A 300 -30.86 22.62 -3.40
C ALA A 300 -31.53 21.42 -4.10
N GLU A 301 -30.74 20.48 -4.60
CA GLU A 301 -31.24 19.19 -5.10
C GLU A 301 -31.13 18.14 -3.99
N MET A 302 -31.86 18.35 -2.89
CA MET A 302 -31.94 17.46 -1.73
C MET A 302 -33.28 17.60 -1.00
N SER A 303 -33.55 16.72 -0.04
CA SER A 303 -34.73 16.78 0.80
C SER A 303 -34.75 18.00 1.72
N ASP A 304 -35.94 18.52 2.03
CA ASP A 304 -36.14 19.73 2.84
C ASP A 304 -35.46 19.65 4.22
N ASN A 305 -35.45 18.46 4.83
CA ASN A 305 -34.79 18.23 6.11
C ASN A 305 -33.26 18.37 6.04
N LEU A 306 -32.63 17.86 4.99
CA LEU A 306 -31.20 18.00 4.78
C LEU A 306 -30.86 19.45 4.40
N TRP A 307 -31.68 20.09 3.56
CA TRP A 307 -31.49 21.49 3.19
C TRP A 307 -31.55 22.41 4.40
N THR A 308 -32.57 22.24 5.24
CA THR A 308 -32.72 23.02 6.49
C THR A 308 -31.51 22.81 7.40
N LEU A 309 -31.06 21.56 7.58
CA LEU A 309 -29.89 21.25 8.38
C LEU A 309 -28.62 21.92 7.82
N LEU A 310 -28.43 21.88 6.50
CA LEU A 310 -27.28 22.51 5.84
C LEU A 310 -27.29 24.04 6.03
N GLN A 311 -28.47 24.68 5.98
CA GLN A 311 -28.62 26.10 6.27
C GLN A 311 -28.27 26.44 7.74
N GLU A 312 -28.79 25.66 8.69
CA GLU A 312 -28.49 25.83 10.13
C GLU A 312 -26.99 25.68 10.41
N ILE A 313 -26.30 24.74 9.75
CA ILE A 313 -24.86 24.56 9.90
C ILE A 313 -24.08 25.68 9.23
N ASN A 314 -24.51 26.18 8.06
CA ASN A 314 -23.86 27.34 7.42
C ASN A 314 -24.02 28.64 8.24
N GLU A 315 -25.13 28.81 8.97
CA GLU A 315 -25.27 29.91 9.94
C GLU A 315 -24.27 29.78 11.10
N LYS A 316 -24.05 28.57 11.60
CA LYS A 316 -23.02 28.32 12.64
C LYS A 316 -21.61 28.58 12.13
N ASP A 317 -21.32 28.22 10.89
CA ASP A 317 -20.02 28.48 10.28
C ASP A 317 -19.71 29.99 10.25
N ARG A 318 -20.71 30.79 9.86
CA ARG A 318 -20.63 32.26 9.92
C ARG A 318 -20.45 32.80 11.33
N ASP A 319 -21.14 32.21 12.32
CA ASP A 319 -21.10 32.67 13.70
C ASP A 319 -19.79 32.29 14.42
N GLU A 320 -19.26 31.09 14.16
CA GLU A 320 -18.08 30.54 14.86
C GLU A 320 -16.77 30.86 14.14
N MET A 321 -16.76 30.79 12.80
CA MET A 321 -15.56 30.94 11.97
C MET A 321 -15.54 32.25 11.17
N GLY A 322 -16.71 32.85 10.94
CA GLY A 322 -16.83 34.02 10.05
C GLY A 322 -16.75 33.64 8.58
N GLU A 323 -16.97 32.38 8.25
CA GLU A 323 -16.86 31.76 6.93
C GLU A 323 -18.23 31.31 6.41
N ASP A 324 -18.28 30.90 5.14
CA ASP A 324 -19.47 30.33 4.50
C ASP A 324 -19.16 28.97 3.87
N ILE A 325 -20.04 28.00 4.04
CA ILE A 325 -19.97 26.72 3.33
C ILE A 325 -20.18 26.98 1.84
N THR A 326 -19.18 26.68 1.03
CA THR A 326 -19.21 26.85 -0.43
C THR A 326 -19.33 25.53 -1.17
N SER A 327 -18.93 24.42 -0.56
CA SER A 327 -19.04 23.10 -1.17
C SER A 327 -19.25 21.98 -0.16
N MET A 328 -19.91 20.90 -0.60
CA MET A 328 -20.01 19.64 0.12
C MET A 328 -19.89 18.50 -0.87
N PHE A 329 -19.17 17.43 -0.52
CA PHE A 329 -19.00 16.24 -1.36
C PHE A 329 -18.98 14.94 -0.54
N ILE A 330 -19.17 13.82 -1.23
CA ILE A 330 -18.91 12.47 -0.72
C ILE A 330 -17.97 11.74 -1.68
N GLY A 331 -17.03 10.94 -1.18
CA GLY A 331 -16.12 10.14 -2.00
C GLY A 331 -14.66 10.42 -1.70
N LYS A 332 -13.82 10.55 -2.73
CA LYS A 332 -12.36 10.64 -2.61
C LYS A 332 -11.92 11.77 -1.69
N ASN A 333 -11.20 11.43 -0.61
CA ASN A 333 -10.61 12.40 0.29
C ASN A 333 -9.31 13.00 -0.30
N PRO A 334 -9.24 14.32 -0.56
CA PRO A 334 -8.03 14.98 -1.07
C PRO A 334 -6.85 14.93 -0.12
N SER A 335 -7.13 14.93 1.18
CA SER A 335 -6.10 14.99 2.23
C SER A 335 -5.49 13.61 2.48
N TYR A 336 -6.09 12.53 1.97
CA TYR A 336 -5.51 11.19 2.11
C TYR A 336 -4.37 10.94 1.10
N PRO A 337 -3.24 10.31 1.51
CA PRO A 337 -2.92 9.83 2.87
C PRO A 337 -2.12 10.82 3.72
N ALA A 338 -1.70 11.97 3.16
CA ALA A 338 -0.71 12.85 3.79
C ALA A 338 -1.25 13.67 4.97
N GLY A 339 -2.48 14.18 4.84
CA GLY A 339 -3.19 14.96 5.86
C GLY A 339 -4.33 14.22 6.55
N ASP A 340 -4.74 13.04 6.06
CA ASP A 340 -5.85 12.27 6.63
C ASP A 340 -5.59 10.76 6.51
N THR A 341 -6.15 9.99 7.44
CA THR A 341 -6.08 8.53 7.48
C THR A 341 -7.24 7.85 6.76
N TYR A 342 -8.31 8.57 6.46
CA TYR A 342 -9.49 8.03 5.79
C TYR A 342 -9.47 8.29 4.27
N PRO A 343 -9.46 7.27 3.39
CA PRO A 343 -9.42 7.46 1.95
C PRO A 343 -10.72 7.99 1.34
N ILE A 344 -11.84 7.81 2.06
CA ILE A 344 -13.18 8.24 1.65
C ILE A 344 -13.74 9.11 2.77
N CYS A 345 -14.33 10.25 2.41
CA CYS A 345 -14.95 11.15 3.36
C CYS A 345 -16.29 11.71 2.86
N ILE A 346 -17.07 12.25 3.80
CA ILE A 346 -17.92 13.40 3.53
C ILE A 346 -17.03 14.62 3.76
N GLY A 347 -16.94 15.52 2.79
CA GLY A 347 -16.09 16.70 2.88
C GLY A 347 -16.85 17.99 2.63
N TRP A 348 -16.35 19.07 3.20
CA TRP A 348 -16.87 20.42 3.06
C TRP A 348 -15.74 21.38 2.73
N THR A 349 -16.08 22.45 2.02
CA THR A 349 -15.23 23.63 1.93
C THR A 349 -15.96 24.77 2.59
N SER A 350 -15.31 25.36 3.59
CA SER A 350 -15.70 26.61 4.24
C SER A 350 -14.78 27.71 3.72
N SER A 351 -15.34 28.86 3.33
CA SER A 351 -14.57 29.91 2.67
C SER A 351 -14.73 31.25 3.38
N TRP A 352 -13.62 31.97 3.54
CA TRP A 352 -13.61 33.38 3.92
C TRP A 352 -12.81 34.20 2.92
N PHE A 353 -13.50 35.07 2.20
CA PHE A 353 -12.92 35.94 1.17
C PHE A 353 -12.22 35.16 0.04
N MET A 354 -10.91 34.96 0.11
CA MET A 354 -10.10 34.24 -0.90
C MET A 354 -9.41 33.00 -0.31
N ASP A 355 -9.68 32.69 0.95
CA ASP A 355 -9.15 31.53 1.66
C ASP A 355 -10.22 30.44 1.73
N ASP A 356 -9.83 29.22 1.38
CA ASP A 356 -10.65 28.01 1.43
C ASP A 356 -10.10 27.05 2.48
N TYR A 357 -10.98 26.55 3.34
CA TYR A 357 -10.68 25.59 4.39
C TYR A 357 -11.42 24.30 4.07
N ASP A 358 -10.68 23.22 3.83
CA ASP A 358 -11.23 21.90 3.58
C ASP A 358 -11.42 21.15 4.90
N ILE A 359 -12.58 20.51 5.06
CA ILE A 359 -12.95 19.74 6.24
C ILE A 359 -13.37 18.35 5.80
N SER A 360 -12.99 17.30 6.54
CA SER A 360 -13.41 15.92 6.23
C SER A 360 -13.92 15.15 7.44
N TYR A 361 -14.94 14.33 7.20
CA TYR A 361 -15.38 13.28 8.12
C TYR A 361 -15.21 11.93 7.42
N GLY A 362 -14.41 11.05 8.00
CA GLY A 362 -14.10 9.74 7.45
C GLY A 362 -15.34 8.84 7.39
N ILE A 363 -15.53 8.18 6.24
CA ILE A 363 -16.60 7.20 6.03
C ILE A 363 -16.07 5.95 5.33
N ASP A 364 -16.85 4.88 5.38
CA ASP A 364 -16.74 3.71 4.49
C ASP A 364 -18.02 3.58 3.66
N MET A 365 -17.91 3.14 2.41
CA MET A 365 -19.05 2.91 1.52
C MET A 365 -19.03 1.48 1.03
N ARG A 366 -20.13 0.75 1.24
CA ARG A 366 -20.22 -0.68 0.92
C ARG A 366 -21.44 -0.99 0.07
N PRO A 367 -21.30 -1.74 -1.04
CA PRO A 367 -22.46 -2.27 -1.75
C PRO A 367 -23.24 -3.21 -0.82
N ILE A 368 -24.57 -3.19 -0.89
CA ILE A 368 -25.43 -4.12 -0.16
C ILE A 368 -25.55 -5.43 -0.94
N ASP A 369 -25.26 -6.56 -0.30
CA ASP A 369 -25.34 -7.88 -0.93
C ASP A 369 -26.73 -8.20 -1.47
N GLY A 370 -26.76 -8.84 -2.65
CA GLY A 370 -28.01 -9.17 -3.34
C GLY A 370 -28.69 -7.99 -4.02
N THR A 371 -28.07 -6.80 -4.01
CA THR A 371 -28.55 -5.61 -4.72
C THR A 371 -27.48 -5.09 -5.67
N ASP A 372 -27.90 -4.40 -6.73
CA ASP A 372 -27.01 -3.78 -7.73
C ASP A 372 -26.99 -2.25 -7.64
N ASN A 373 -27.78 -1.67 -6.74
CA ASN A 373 -28.04 -0.23 -6.67
C ASN A 373 -28.21 0.30 -5.24
N GLN A 374 -27.67 -0.38 -4.23
CA GLN A 374 -27.72 0.10 -2.85
C GLN A 374 -26.35 0.18 -2.21
N VAL A 375 -26.19 1.19 -1.36
CA VAL A 375 -24.96 1.48 -0.63
C VAL A 375 -25.23 1.72 0.85
N SER A 376 -24.43 1.08 1.70
CA SER A 376 -24.27 1.43 3.10
C SER A 376 -23.16 2.47 3.23
N ILE A 377 -23.43 3.54 3.98
CA ILE A 377 -22.47 4.57 4.36
C ILE A 377 -22.24 4.41 5.86
N ILE A 378 -21.01 4.10 6.25
CA ILE A 378 -20.61 3.83 7.62
C ILE A 378 -19.74 4.98 8.10
N LEU A 379 -20.11 5.61 9.20
CA LEU A 379 -19.33 6.68 9.82
C LEU A 379 -18.10 6.11 10.54
N LEU A 380 -16.91 6.62 10.22
CA LEU A 380 -15.65 6.17 10.83
C LEU A 380 -15.15 7.15 11.90
N GLY A 381 -15.14 8.45 11.61
CA GLY A 381 -14.78 9.47 12.59
C GLY A 381 -14.27 10.79 12.00
N PRO A 382 -13.91 11.76 12.86
CA PRO A 382 -13.32 13.04 12.47
C PRO A 382 -12.05 12.86 11.63
N GLY A 383 -11.95 13.56 10.49
CA GLY A 383 -10.77 13.58 9.62
C GLY A 383 -10.03 14.91 9.68
N TYR A 384 -9.45 15.31 8.55
CA TYR A 384 -8.76 16.58 8.31
C TYR A 384 -9.59 17.79 8.78
N ASP A 385 -8.96 18.64 9.60
CA ASP A 385 -9.47 19.87 10.24
C ASP A 385 -10.81 19.77 10.99
N PHE A 386 -11.42 18.59 11.08
CA PHE A 386 -12.76 18.41 11.64
C PHE A 386 -12.88 18.81 13.12
N GLU A 387 -11.80 18.72 13.89
CA GLU A 387 -11.82 19.13 15.30
C GLU A 387 -12.14 20.63 15.47
N LEU A 388 -11.72 21.47 14.52
CA LEU A 388 -12.00 22.91 14.50
C LEU A 388 -13.44 23.20 14.09
N TYR A 389 -14.02 22.34 13.24
CA TYR A 389 -15.36 22.47 12.65
C TYR A 389 -16.33 21.42 13.18
N ASN A 390 -16.25 21.07 14.48
CA ASN A 390 -17.04 19.98 15.05
C ASN A 390 -18.57 20.19 14.95
N PHE A 391 -19.01 21.43 14.71
CA PHE A 391 -20.40 21.76 14.42
C PHE A 391 -20.91 21.18 13.10
N MET A 392 -20.03 20.67 12.22
CA MET A 392 -20.39 19.92 11.00
C MET A 392 -20.88 18.48 11.29
N GLN A 393 -20.65 17.95 12.49
CA GLN A 393 -21.03 16.58 12.89
C GLN A 393 -22.49 16.20 12.57
N PRO A 394 -23.50 17.07 12.78
CA PRO A 394 -24.89 16.76 12.45
C PRO A 394 -25.11 16.41 10.97
N LEU A 395 -24.37 17.03 10.03
CA LEU A 395 -24.47 16.68 8.60
C LEU A 395 -23.93 15.27 8.33
N ALA A 396 -22.76 14.93 8.88
CA ALA A 396 -22.21 13.58 8.77
C ALA A 396 -23.17 12.54 9.38
N THR A 397 -23.67 12.81 10.59
CA THR A 397 -24.62 11.97 11.30
C THR A 397 -25.90 11.78 10.50
N PHE A 398 -26.46 12.85 9.93
CA PHE A 398 -27.67 12.78 9.10
C PHE A 398 -27.47 11.83 7.92
N ILE A 399 -26.36 11.94 7.19
CA ILE A 399 -26.08 11.05 6.06
C ILE A 399 -25.92 9.59 6.53
N GLY A 400 -25.20 9.35 7.62
CA GLY A 400 -24.96 8.00 8.15
C GLY A 400 -26.23 7.32 8.72
N GLU A 401 -27.04 8.02 9.50
CA GLU A 401 -28.23 7.45 10.16
C GLU A 401 -29.35 7.09 9.18
N HIS A 402 -29.42 7.76 8.03
CA HIS A 402 -30.38 7.47 6.96
C HIS A 402 -29.83 6.46 5.93
N SER A 403 -28.70 5.83 6.20
CA SER A 403 -28.20 4.70 5.41
C SER A 403 -29.04 3.41 5.66
N PRO A 404 -29.18 2.47 4.70
CA PRO A 404 -28.63 2.47 3.34
C PRO A 404 -29.41 3.34 2.36
N TYR A 405 -28.75 3.71 1.25
CA TYR A 405 -29.35 4.47 0.16
C TYR A 405 -29.50 3.60 -1.09
N LYS A 406 -30.62 3.77 -1.78
CA LYS A 406 -30.74 3.43 -3.20
C LYS A 406 -30.02 4.49 -4.03
N VAL A 407 -29.26 4.05 -5.02
CA VAL A 407 -28.50 4.90 -5.93
C VAL A 407 -29.09 4.79 -7.33
N GLU A 408 -29.50 5.93 -7.88
CA GLU A 408 -30.01 6.04 -9.25
C GLU A 408 -29.05 6.90 -10.06
N PHE A 409 -28.14 6.26 -10.78
CA PHE A 409 -27.24 6.91 -11.73
C PHE A 409 -28.00 7.44 -12.94
N ASP A 410 -27.58 8.59 -13.47
CA ASP A 410 -28.11 9.15 -14.71
C ASP A 410 -27.73 8.33 -15.96
N ASP A 411 -26.52 7.78 -15.97
CA ASP A 411 -26.01 6.84 -16.96
C ASP A 411 -25.22 5.74 -16.24
N ILE A 412 -25.61 4.47 -16.41
CA ILE A 412 -24.97 3.34 -15.71
C ILE A 412 -23.56 3.04 -16.22
N ASP A 413 -23.24 3.37 -17.47
CA ASP A 413 -21.95 3.08 -18.09
C ASP A 413 -20.94 4.21 -17.83
N ASN A 414 -21.41 5.44 -17.64
CA ASN A 414 -20.57 6.60 -17.38
C ASN A 414 -21.29 7.68 -16.56
N PRO A 415 -21.57 7.43 -15.27
CA PRO A 415 -22.45 8.30 -14.49
C PRO A 415 -21.83 9.67 -14.26
N THR A 416 -22.59 10.73 -14.54
CA THR A 416 -22.23 12.12 -14.21
C THR A 416 -22.95 12.64 -12.98
N SER A 417 -24.08 12.02 -12.62
CA SER A 417 -24.84 12.35 -11.43
C SER A 417 -25.58 11.13 -10.89
N ALA A 418 -25.95 11.18 -9.62
CA ALA A 418 -26.75 10.14 -8.99
C ALA A 418 -27.75 10.76 -8.02
N ILE A 419 -28.94 10.17 -7.93
CA ILE A 419 -29.88 10.43 -6.85
C ILE A 419 -29.71 9.34 -5.79
N MET A 420 -29.47 9.78 -4.55
CA MET A 420 -29.35 8.95 -3.36
C MET A 420 -30.66 9.05 -2.60
N SER A 421 -31.41 7.96 -2.46
CA SER A 421 -32.68 7.92 -1.71
C SER A 421 -32.58 6.94 -0.56
N SER A 422 -32.81 7.40 0.67
CA SER A 422 -32.73 6.54 1.84
C SER A 422 -33.77 5.41 1.76
N ILE A 423 -33.33 4.20 2.08
CA ILE A 423 -34.20 3.03 2.22
C ILE A 423 -34.91 3.03 3.58
N SER A 424 -34.28 3.63 4.60
CA SER A 424 -34.81 3.69 5.97
C SER A 424 -35.77 4.86 6.19
N ASP A 425 -35.69 5.92 5.40
CA ASP A 425 -36.60 7.07 5.43
C ASP A 425 -36.92 7.61 4.03
N SER A 426 -38.18 7.46 3.60
CA SER A 426 -38.63 7.91 2.29
C SER A 426 -38.58 9.43 2.09
N ASN A 427 -38.43 10.23 3.15
CA ASN A 427 -38.32 11.68 3.05
C ASN A 427 -36.88 12.17 2.87
N THR A 428 -35.89 11.28 2.98
CA THR A 428 -34.49 11.64 2.91
C THR A 428 -33.90 11.25 1.56
N TRP A 429 -33.47 12.26 0.80
CA TRP A 429 -32.80 12.07 -0.48
C TRP A 429 -31.88 13.24 -0.81
N PHE A 430 -30.90 13.01 -1.67
CA PHE A 430 -30.03 14.06 -2.19
C PHE A 430 -29.45 13.66 -3.53
N LYS A 431 -29.13 14.64 -4.37
CA LYS A 431 -28.45 14.42 -5.64
C LYS A 431 -27.00 14.86 -5.54
N ILE A 432 -26.14 14.06 -6.15
CA ILE A 432 -24.70 14.30 -6.24
C ILE A 432 -24.24 14.28 -7.70
N ALA A 433 -23.20 15.02 -8.02
CA ALA A 433 -22.61 15.12 -9.36
C ALA A 433 -21.08 15.17 -9.31
N ARG A 434 -20.42 14.70 -10.36
CA ARG A 434 -18.94 14.70 -10.46
C ARG A 434 -18.37 15.90 -11.20
#